data_AF-A0A518FVH8-F1
#
_entry.id   AF-A0A518FVH8-F1
#
_cell.length_a   1.000
_cell.length_b   1.000
_cell.length_c   1.000
_cell.angle_alpha   90.00
_cell.angle_beta   90.00
_cell.angle_gamma   90.00
#
_symmetry.space_group_name_H-M   'P 1'
#
loop_
_entity.id
_entity.type
_entity.pdbx_description
1 polymer ?
#
loop_
_entity_poly.entity_id
_entity_poly.type
_entity_poly.pdbx_seq_one_letter_code
_entity_poly.pdbx_strand_id
1 'polypeptide(L)'
;MGSFANSVHVRSNDSDEVISAIQTILQTDGYEPTDEEPDEEAMWGMPSAHRALHVSQPVNGWVNLLDSDLLGSANLSAELSLQLQSPVMQFFVNDSDSWAYVLYERGDESDGFDSSGGLMGGGMWDESMPETIPFAGEGNMEQKALEAMQQIEAAMPAEIRAIQQKINQGQASQDEFLQLSQWIQEHSRQFMDQFRSDIVHSMEQPKRVQEDLSPHIEPLRPLLVAGVTDERVLKLLDEQAVFAEETLAAFMPLIGVPPIFANLSYRYLEEITTDELAAEGVRMQSHLKYKTDMPLF
;
A
#
# COMPACT_ATOMS: atom_id res chain seq x y z
N MET A 1 -2.11 13.23 -14.35
CA MET A 1 -2.28 11.81 -14.05
C MET A 1 -1.46 11.60 -12.81
N GLY A 2 -2.10 11.34 -11.67
CA GLY A 2 -1.34 11.07 -10.46
C GLY A 2 -0.73 9.68 -10.54
N SER A 3 0.35 9.50 -9.79
CA SER A 3 1.16 8.30 -9.74
C SER A 3 0.99 7.61 -8.39
N PHE A 4 1.08 6.28 -8.40
CA PHE A 4 1.09 5.45 -7.20
C PHE A 4 2.43 4.74 -7.10
N ALA A 5 3.21 5.06 -6.08
CA ALA A 5 4.48 4.38 -5.79
C ALA A 5 4.36 3.59 -4.48
N ASN A 6 4.94 2.40 -4.45
CA ASN A 6 5.07 1.60 -3.23
C ASN A 6 6.39 0.85 -3.29
N SER A 7 7.15 0.95 -2.21
CA SER A 7 8.39 0.23 -2.05
C SER A 7 8.61 -0.14 -0.59
N VAL A 8 9.19 -1.32 -0.37
CA VAL A 8 9.61 -1.81 0.94
C VAL A 8 11.14 -1.88 0.96
N HIS A 9 11.75 -1.41 2.05
CA HIS A 9 13.20 -1.35 2.20
C HIS A 9 13.60 -2.07 3.47
N VAL A 10 14.38 -3.14 3.32
CA VAL A 10 14.88 -3.95 4.43
C VAL A 10 16.32 -3.58 4.71
N ARG A 11 16.65 -3.20 5.95
CA ARG A 11 18.03 -2.86 6.33
C ARG A 11 18.88 -4.13 6.35
N SER A 12 19.53 -4.45 5.23
CA SER A 12 20.36 -5.66 5.07
C SER A 12 21.44 -5.45 4.01
N ASN A 13 22.54 -6.18 4.17
CA ASN A 13 23.59 -6.34 3.14
C ASN A 13 23.57 -7.73 2.49
N ASP A 14 22.54 -8.54 2.78
CA ASP A 14 22.37 -9.89 2.28
C ASP A 14 20.97 -10.03 1.67
N SER A 15 20.91 -9.93 0.35
CA SER A 15 19.67 -10.10 -0.42
C SER A 15 19.23 -11.55 -0.50
N ASP A 16 20.13 -12.53 -0.39
CA ASP A 16 19.75 -13.95 -0.39
C ASP A 16 19.03 -14.33 0.90
N GLU A 17 19.45 -13.75 2.04
CA GLU A 17 18.75 -13.87 3.32
C GLU A 17 17.35 -13.25 3.25
N VAL A 18 17.23 -12.05 2.69
CA VAL A 18 15.93 -11.38 2.49
C VAL A 18 15.01 -12.19 1.57
N ILE A 19 15.52 -12.71 0.45
CA ILE A 19 14.75 -13.58 -0.46
C ILE A 19 14.26 -14.83 0.27
N SER A 20 15.10 -15.45 1.08
CA SER A 20 14.75 -16.65 1.85
C SER A 20 13.68 -16.37 2.91
N ALA A 21 13.72 -15.19 3.55
CA ALA A 21 12.69 -14.75 4.47
C ALA A 21 11.35 -14.52 3.75
N ILE A 22 11.34 -13.79 2.62
CA ILE A 22 10.14 -13.58 1.80
C ILE A 22 9.51 -14.92 1.39
N GLN A 23 10.33 -15.86 0.92
CA GLN A 23 9.88 -17.22 0.57
C GLN A 23 9.20 -17.92 1.75
N THR A 24 9.80 -17.84 2.94
CA THR A 24 9.28 -18.49 4.15
C THR A 24 7.95 -17.88 4.58
N ILE A 25 7.85 -16.55 4.58
CA ILE A 25 6.64 -15.81 4.98
C ILE A 25 5.50 -16.17 4.03
N LEU A 26 5.70 -15.98 2.71
CA LEU A 26 4.65 -16.24 1.74
C LEU A 26 4.20 -17.71 1.73
N GLN A 27 5.13 -18.66 1.85
CA GLN A 27 4.76 -20.08 1.97
C GLN A 27 3.97 -20.39 3.23
N THR A 28 4.25 -19.70 4.35
CA THR A 28 3.48 -19.82 5.59
C THR A 28 2.07 -19.29 5.41
N ASP A 29 1.90 -18.24 4.61
CA ASP A 29 0.62 -17.65 4.22
C ASP A 29 -0.14 -18.46 3.15
N GLY A 30 0.37 -19.64 2.78
CA GLY A 30 -0.28 -20.54 1.83
C GLY A 30 -0.03 -20.21 0.36
N TYR A 31 0.94 -19.33 0.07
CA TYR A 31 1.38 -19.07 -1.28
C TYR A 31 2.38 -20.14 -1.77
N GLU A 32 2.22 -20.58 -3.00
CA GLU A 32 3.12 -21.51 -3.68
C GLU A 32 3.89 -20.80 -4.81
N PRO A 33 5.19 -21.07 -5.00
CA PRO A 33 5.94 -20.52 -6.13
C PRO A 33 5.29 -20.87 -7.47
N THR A 34 5.27 -19.90 -8.39
CA THR A 34 4.67 -20.08 -9.73
C THR A 34 5.50 -19.37 -10.80
N ASP A 35 5.33 -19.78 -12.05
CA ASP A 35 5.86 -19.07 -13.23
C ASP A 35 4.80 -18.11 -13.82
N GLU A 36 3.57 -18.16 -13.32
CA GLU A 36 2.45 -17.31 -13.76
C GLU A 36 2.70 -15.84 -13.37
N GLU A 37 2.42 -14.91 -14.29
CA GLU A 37 2.48 -13.48 -14.00
C GLU A 37 1.33 -13.06 -13.08
N PRO A 38 1.52 -12.02 -12.24
CA PRO A 38 0.42 -11.38 -11.53
C PRO A 38 -0.68 -10.93 -12.50
N ASP A 39 -1.93 -11.05 -12.07
CA ASP A 39 -3.07 -10.56 -12.86
C ASP A 39 -3.14 -9.02 -12.86
N GLU A 40 -4.07 -8.46 -13.63
CA GLU A 40 -4.22 -7.00 -13.73
C GLU A 40 -4.50 -6.38 -12.35
N GLU A 41 -5.25 -7.04 -11.48
CA GLU A 41 -5.63 -6.52 -10.15
C GLU A 41 -4.39 -6.38 -9.25
N ALA A 42 -3.54 -7.41 -9.22
CA ALA A 42 -2.24 -7.37 -8.55
C ALA A 42 -1.36 -6.23 -9.10
N MET A 43 -1.37 -5.96 -10.41
CA MET A 43 -0.60 -4.85 -10.97
C MET A 43 -1.06 -3.48 -10.47
N TRP A 44 -2.26 -3.36 -9.92
CA TRP A 44 -2.79 -2.14 -9.32
C TRP A 44 -2.63 -2.07 -7.81
N GLY A 45 -1.88 -2.99 -7.19
CA GLY A 45 -1.72 -3.02 -5.74
C GLY A 45 -2.86 -3.75 -5.01
N MET A 46 -3.82 -4.33 -5.73
CA MET A 46 -4.97 -4.98 -5.09
C MET A 46 -4.59 -6.39 -4.63
N PRO A 47 -5.19 -6.89 -3.53
CA PRO A 47 -5.07 -8.28 -3.15
C PRO A 47 -5.50 -9.17 -4.32
N SER A 48 -4.66 -10.13 -4.67
CA SER A 48 -4.89 -11.07 -5.77
C SER A 48 -4.40 -12.46 -5.37
N ALA A 49 -4.91 -13.48 -6.05
CA ALA A 49 -4.42 -14.84 -5.92
C ALA A 49 -2.94 -14.93 -6.36
N HIS A 50 -2.48 -14.02 -7.22
CA HIS A 50 -1.10 -13.95 -7.69
C HIS A 50 -0.38 -12.76 -7.05
N ARG A 51 0.79 -13.00 -6.48
CA ARG A 51 1.66 -11.97 -5.90
C ARG A 51 3.06 -12.11 -6.44
N ALA A 52 3.68 -10.98 -6.78
CA ALA A 52 5.02 -10.96 -7.31
C ALA A 52 5.85 -9.82 -6.70
N LEU A 53 7.14 -10.08 -6.54
CA LEU A 53 8.08 -9.16 -5.92
C LEU A 53 9.38 -9.08 -6.71
N HIS A 54 9.83 -7.87 -7.00
CA HIS A 54 11.21 -7.64 -7.43
C HIS A 54 12.08 -7.33 -6.21
N VAL A 55 13.23 -8.00 -6.11
CA VAL A 55 14.19 -7.84 -5.01
C VAL A 55 15.50 -7.33 -5.57
N SER A 56 16.04 -6.24 -5.02
CA SER A 56 17.33 -5.68 -5.43
C SER A 56 18.52 -6.35 -4.75
N GLN A 57 19.70 -6.20 -5.34
CA GLN A 57 20.96 -6.30 -4.59
C GLN A 57 21.02 -5.20 -3.51
N PRO A 58 21.84 -5.37 -2.45
CA PRO A 58 22.01 -4.34 -1.45
C PRO A 58 22.59 -3.04 -2.01
N VAL A 59 21.97 -1.91 -1.67
CA VAL A 59 22.45 -0.57 -2.00
C VAL A 59 22.49 0.24 -0.71
N ASN A 60 23.66 0.75 -0.33
CA ASN A 60 23.88 1.54 0.90
C ASN A 60 23.33 0.86 2.18
N GLY A 61 23.37 -0.47 2.24
CA GLY A 61 22.86 -1.26 3.37
C GLY A 61 21.35 -1.49 3.36
N TRP A 62 20.70 -1.35 2.21
CA TRP A 62 19.28 -1.64 2.01
C TRP A 62 19.07 -2.65 0.88
N VAL A 63 18.26 -3.65 1.14
CA VAL A 63 17.65 -4.51 0.10
C VAL A 63 16.26 -3.93 -0.18
N ASN A 64 16.00 -3.59 -1.43
CA ASN A 64 14.78 -2.88 -1.84
C ASN A 64 13.83 -3.86 -2.53
N LEU A 65 12.54 -3.76 -2.21
CA LEU A 65 11.48 -4.59 -2.72
C LEU A 65 10.45 -3.72 -3.43
N LEU A 66 9.98 -4.20 -4.58
CA LEU A 66 8.77 -3.71 -5.23
C LEU A 66 7.77 -4.85 -5.19
N ASP A 67 6.68 -4.65 -4.46
CA ASP A 67 5.62 -5.64 -4.25
C ASP A 67 4.43 -5.32 -5.14
N SER A 68 3.85 -6.33 -5.79
CA SER A 68 2.61 -6.16 -6.53
C SER A 68 1.42 -5.98 -5.58
N ASP A 69 1.44 -6.54 -4.38
CA ASP A 69 0.33 -6.42 -3.42
C ASP A 69 0.58 -5.24 -2.46
N LEU A 70 -0.07 -4.10 -2.72
CA LEU A 70 0.06 -2.90 -1.90
C LEU A 70 -0.48 -3.14 -0.49
N LEU A 71 -1.64 -3.79 -0.36
CA LEU A 71 -2.25 -4.02 0.96
C LEU A 71 -1.47 -5.08 1.75
N GLY A 72 -1.06 -6.17 1.10
CA GLY A 72 -0.25 -7.22 1.72
C GLY A 72 1.19 -6.81 2.04
N SER A 73 1.68 -5.69 1.50
CA SER A 73 3.07 -5.24 1.74
C SER A 73 3.32 -4.73 3.16
N ALA A 74 2.29 -4.27 3.88
CA ALA A 74 2.39 -3.89 5.29
C ALA A 74 2.67 -5.12 6.18
N ASN A 75 1.87 -6.17 6.03
CA ASN A 75 2.06 -7.44 6.74
C ASN A 75 3.42 -8.06 6.42
N LEU A 76 3.82 -8.06 5.14
CA LEU A 76 5.14 -8.55 4.75
C LEU A 76 6.26 -7.73 5.41
N SER A 77 6.12 -6.40 5.50
CA SER A 77 7.13 -5.53 6.11
C SER A 77 7.31 -5.81 7.60
N ALA A 78 6.22 -6.00 8.33
CA ALA A 78 6.23 -6.40 9.73
C ALA A 78 6.90 -7.78 9.92
N GLU A 79 6.46 -8.79 9.18
CA GLU A 79 7.01 -10.15 9.26
C GLU A 79 8.50 -10.21 8.88
N LEU A 80 8.92 -9.44 7.88
CA LEU A 80 10.34 -9.31 7.54
C LEU A 80 11.15 -8.68 8.69
N SER A 81 10.63 -7.62 9.31
CA SER A 81 11.28 -6.97 10.45
C SER A 81 11.40 -7.91 11.65
N LEU A 82 10.37 -8.73 11.89
CA LEU A 82 10.36 -9.77 12.90
C LEU A 82 11.36 -10.90 12.59
N GLN A 83 11.30 -11.48 11.39
CA GLN A 83 12.13 -12.63 11.04
C GLN A 83 13.62 -12.28 10.94
N LEU A 84 13.93 -11.12 10.38
CA LEU A 84 15.31 -10.67 10.15
C LEU A 84 15.88 -9.87 11.33
N GLN A 85 15.05 -9.52 12.33
CA GLN A 85 15.44 -8.68 13.47
C GLN A 85 16.12 -7.38 13.02
N SER A 86 15.60 -6.78 11.94
CA SER A 86 16.19 -5.61 11.29
C SER A 86 15.11 -4.60 10.93
N PRO A 87 15.39 -3.28 10.96
CA PRO A 87 14.44 -2.27 10.55
C PRO A 87 13.96 -2.48 9.10
N VAL A 88 12.65 -2.34 8.90
CA VAL A 88 12.01 -2.35 7.59
C VAL A 88 11.20 -1.08 7.43
N MET A 89 11.37 -0.38 6.32
CA MET A 89 10.64 0.85 6.02
C MET A 89 9.82 0.66 4.75
N GLN A 90 8.52 0.90 4.85
CA GLN A 90 7.61 0.93 3.71
C GLN A 90 7.34 2.39 3.35
N PHE A 91 7.37 2.72 2.05
CA PHE A 91 6.93 4.02 1.54
C PHE A 91 5.75 3.86 0.60
N PHE A 92 4.90 4.87 0.61
CA PHE A 92 3.76 4.94 -0.29
C PHE A 92 3.59 6.37 -0.83
N VAL A 93 3.20 6.48 -2.09
CA VAL A 93 2.75 7.73 -2.72
C VAL A 93 1.33 7.53 -3.21
N ASN A 94 0.44 8.44 -2.83
CA ASN A 94 -0.98 8.39 -3.15
C ASN A 94 -1.35 9.46 -4.18
N ASP A 95 -1.57 9.03 -5.43
CA ASP A 95 -2.00 9.88 -6.55
C ASP A 95 -1.15 11.16 -6.74
N SER A 96 0.14 11.10 -6.40
CA SER A 96 1.08 12.23 -6.32
C SER A 96 0.73 13.36 -5.34
N ASP A 97 -0.36 13.26 -4.60
CA ASP A 97 -0.84 14.31 -3.68
C ASP A 97 -0.19 14.20 -2.29
N SER A 98 0.08 12.97 -1.85
CA SER A 98 0.70 12.71 -0.55
C SER A 98 1.66 11.54 -0.59
N TRP A 99 2.59 11.53 0.36
CA TRP A 99 3.46 10.41 0.62
C TRP A 99 3.39 10.02 2.09
N ALA A 100 3.64 8.75 2.36
CA ALA A 100 3.65 8.20 3.70
C ALA A 100 4.83 7.25 3.88
N TYR A 101 5.21 7.00 5.13
CA TYR A 101 6.05 5.88 5.49
C TYR A 101 5.56 5.18 6.74
N VAL A 102 5.93 3.91 6.87
CA VAL A 102 5.79 3.12 8.10
C VAL A 102 7.12 2.45 8.39
N LEU A 103 7.59 2.58 9.63
CA LEU A 103 8.83 1.95 10.11
C LEU A 103 8.49 0.80 11.04
N TYR A 104 8.89 -0.40 10.64
CA TYR A 104 8.73 -1.62 11.43
C TYR A 104 10.03 -2.02 12.11
N GLU A 105 9.97 -2.26 13.42
CA GLU A 105 11.07 -2.81 14.22
C GLU A 105 10.62 -4.04 15.01
N ARG A 106 11.22 -5.19 14.71
CA ARG A 106 10.92 -6.48 15.37
C ARG A 106 9.46 -6.90 15.26
N GLY A 107 8.83 -6.58 14.13
CA GLY A 107 7.43 -6.91 13.85
C GLY A 107 6.42 -5.84 14.26
N ASP A 108 6.83 -4.86 15.07
CA ASP A 108 5.94 -3.79 15.53
C ASP A 108 6.11 -2.53 14.68
N GLU A 109 5.01 -1.81 14.43
CA GLU A 109 5.08 -0.43 13.93
C GLU A 109 5.68 0.47 15.02
N SER A 110 6.85 1.03 14.73
CA SER A 110 7.59 1.88 15.66
C SER A 110 7.43 3.38 15.38
N ASP A 111 7.13 3.74 14.13
CA ASP A 111 6.83 5.10 13.69
C ASP A 111 6.07 5.08 12.35
N GLY A 112 5.32 6.15 12.09
CA GLY A 112 4.55 6.31 10.86
C GLY A 112 4.28 7.78 10.57
N PHE A 113 4.26 8.14 9.29
CA PHE A 113 4.06 9.52 8.84
C PHE A 113 3.18 9.57 7.60
N ASP A 114 2.33 10.59 7.52
CA ASP A 114 1.47 10.88 6.36
C ASP A 114 1.50 12.37 6.03
N SER A 115 1.98 12.72 4.84
CA SER A 115 2.07 14.12 4.43
C SER A 115 0.70 14.76 4.18
N SER A 116 -0.37 13.98 4.02
CA SER A 116 -1.74 14.49 3.86
C SER A 116 -2.34 15.02 5.16
N GLY A 117 -1.71 14.74 6.32
CA GLY A 117 -2.33 14.90 7.63
C GLY A 117 -3.48 13.92 7.87
N GLY A 118 -3.55 12.86 7.06
CA GLY A 118 -4.49 11.77 7.14
C GLY A 118 -4.08 10.70 8.16
N LEU A 119 -5.04 9.81 8.46
CA LEU A 119 -4.98 8.77 9.50
C LEU A 119 -3.93 7.66 9.28
N MET A 120 -3.12 7.68 8.22
CA MET A 120 -2.11 6.64 8.02
C MET A 120 -1.07 6.60 9.15
N GLY A 121 -0.84 7.72 9.86
CA GLY A 121 0.06 7.81 11.02
C GLY A 121 -0.49 7.24 12.33
N GLY A 122 -1.66 6.60 12.31
CA GLY A 122 -2.26 5.94 13.46
C GLY A 122 -2.93 4.65 13.01
N GLY A 123 -2.13 3.66 12.61
CA GLY A 123 -2.60 2.31 12.32
C GLY A 123 -3.78 2.28 11.35
N MET A 124 -3.52 2.45 10.04
CA MET A 124 -4.48 2.02 9.02
C MET A 124 -4.85 0.52 9.16
N TRP A 125 -4.09 -0.20 9.99
CA TRP A 125 -4.16 -1.63 10.30
C TRP A 125 -4.43 -1.93 11.78
N ASP A 126 -4.74 -0.92 12.60
CA ASP A 126 -5.32 -1.22 13.91
C ASP A 126 -6.75 -1.74 13.66
N GLU A 127 -6.93 -3.07 13.77
CA GLU A 127 -8.24 -3.72 13.68
C GLU A 127 -9.26 -3.14 14.68
N SER A 128 -8.80 -2.39 15.69
CA SER A 128 -9.64 -1.42 16.36
C SER A 128 -9.71 -0.13 15.55
N MET A 129 -10.43 -0.17 14.43
CA MET A 129 -11.13 1.04 13.95
C MET A 129 -11.80 1.62 15.19
N PRO A 130 -11.39 2.82 15.69
CA PRO A 130 -12.14 3.42 16.77
C PRO A 130 -13.57 3.50 16.26
N GLU A 131 -14.55 2.95 17.00
CA GLU A 131 -15.99 3.02 16.66
C GLU A 131 -16.45 4.47 16.38
N THR A 132 -15.60 5.44 16.68
CA THR A 132 -15.73 6.85 16.37
C THR A 132 -14.41 7.40 15.86
N ILE A 133 -14.11 7.25 14.56
CA ILE A 133 -13.22 8.20 13.90
C ILE A 133 -14.05 9.48 13.71
N PRO A 134 -13.73 10.61 14.38
CA PRO A 134 -14.39 11.86 14.10
C PRO A 134 -13.79 12.39 12.79
N PHE A 135 -14.26 11.84 11.66
CA PHE A 135 -14.11 12.51 10.39
C PHE A 135 -14.78 13.87 10.58
N ALA A 136 -14.04 14.97 10.46
CA ALA A 136 -14.53 16.34 10.61
C ALA A 136 -15.50 16.79 9.48
N GLY A 137 -16.29 15.84 9.00
CA GLY A 137 -17.49 15.95 8.17
C GLY A 137 -18.40 14.74 8.46
N GLU A 138 -18.79 14.52 9.73
CA GLU A 138 -19.62 13.42 10.28
C GLU A 138 -20.98 13.17 9.56
N GLY A 139 -21.30 13.88 8.49
CA GLY A 139 -22.52 13.64 7.69
C GLY A 139 -22.29 13.13 6.28
N ASN A 140 -21.08 13.22 5.71
CA ASN A 140 -20.91 13.03 4.26
C ASN A 140 -20.61 11.57 3.87
N MET A 141 -19.79 10.85 4.62
CA MET A 141 -19.35 9.50 4.19
C MET A 141 -20.45 8.44 4.37
N GLU A 142 -21.15 8.42 5.51
CA GLU A 142 -22.30 7.51 5.71
C GLU A 142 -23.40 7.81 4.69
N GLN A 143 -23.67 9.10 4.44
CA GLN A 143 -24.62 9.50 3.42
C GLN A 143 -24.17 9.05 2.02
N LYS A 144 -22.89 9.18 1.68
CA LYS A 144 -22.33 8.72 0.39
C LYS A 144 -22.31 7.20 0.25
N ALA A 145 -22.00 6.47 1.31
CA ALA A 145 -22.09 5.02 1.34
C ALA A 145 -23.55 4.58 1.13
N LEU A 146 -24.50 5.26 1.78
CA LEU A 146 -25.93 5.03 1.59
C LEU A 146 -26.38 5.38 0.16
N GLU A 147 -25.91 6.50 -0.40
CA GLU A 147 -26.16 6.89 -1.79
C GLU A 147 -25.58 5.87 -2.77
N ALA A 148 -24.36 5.37 -2.52
CA ALA A 148 -23.74 4.32 -3.32
C ALA A 148 -24.54 3.01 -3.25
N MET A 149 -24.96 2.59 -2.05
CA MET A 149 -25.83 1.42 -1.87
C MET A 149 -27.17 1.60 -2.60
N GLN A 150 -27.78 2.79 -2.54
CA GLN A 150 -29.01 3.10 -3.27
C GLN A 150 -28.80 3.08 -4.79
N GLN A 151 -27.67 3.56 -5.29
CA GLN A 151 -27.33 3.50 -6.71
C GLN A 151 -27.14 2.05 -7.18
N ILE A 152 -26.45 1.22 -6.39
CA ILE A 152 -26.32 -0.22 -6.66
C ILE A 152 -27.70 -0.88 -6.69
N GLU A 153 -28.56 -0.60 -5.69
CA GLU A 153 -29.92 -1.14 -5.64
C GLU A 153 -30.79 -0.69 -6.83
N ALA A 154 -30.65 0.58 -7.25
CA ALA A 154 -31.36 1.12 -8.40
C ALA A 154 -30.87 0.51 -9.73
N ALA A 155 -29.58 0.17 -9.83
CA ALA A 155 -29.00 -0.48 -10.99
C ALA A 155 -29.31 -1.98 -11.07
N MET A 156 -29.69 -2.63 -9.95
CA MET A 156 -29.98 -4.06 -9.93
C MET A 156 -31.19 -4.43 -10.82
N PRO A 157 -31.01 -5.35 -11.79
CA PRO A 157 -32.11 -5.92 -12.55
C PRO A 157 -33.17 -6.56 -11.63
N ALA A 158 -34.41 -6.64 -12.10
CA ALA A 158 -35.52 -7.18 -11.30
C ALA A 158 -35.28 -8.63 -10.83
N GLU A 159 -34.61 -9.44 -11.65
CA GLU A 159 -34.26 -10.83 -11.34
C GLU A 159 -33.23 -10.90 -10.20
N ILE A 160 -32.19 -10.06 -10.25
CA ILE A 160 -31.17 -9.96 -9.20
C ILE A 160 -31.77 -9.44 -7.88
N ARG A 161 -32.68 -8.46 -7.94
CA ARG A 161 -33.42 -7.99 -6.75
C ARG A 161 -34.26 -9.09 -6.11
N ALA A 162 -34.92 -9.93 -6.91
CA ALA A 162 -35.68 -11.06 -6.39
C ALA A 162 -34.77 -12.08 -5.68
N ILE A 163 -33.57 -12.32 -6.22
CA ILE A 163 -32.55 -13.16 -5.59
C ILE A 163 -32.08 -12.55 -4.26
N GLN A 164 -31.73 -11.26 -4.23
CA GLN A 164 -31.32 -10.56 -3.00
C GLN A 164 -32.39 -10.68 -1.90
N GLN A 165 -33.67 -10.52 -2.25
CA GLN A 165 -34.78 -10.70 -1.32
C GLN A 165 -34.88 -12.13 -0.79
N LYS A 166 -34.68 -13.15 -1.63
CA LYS A 166 -34.64 -14.55 -1.21
C LYS A 166 -33.48 -14.84 -0.27
N ILE A 167 -32.30 -14.26 -0.53
CA ILE A 167 -31.13 -14.37 0.36
C ILE A 167 -31.44 -13.79 1.74
N ASN A 168 -32.00 -12.58 1.79
CA ASN A 168 -32.39 -11.92 3.05
C ASN A 168 -33.45 -12.71 3.84
N GLN A 169 -34.23 -13.56 3.17
CA GLN A 169 -35.23 -14.45 3.78
C GLN A 169 -34.67 -15.84 4.11
N GLY A 170 -33.40 -16.14 3.77
CA GLY A 170 -32.80 -17.48 3.92
C GLY A 170 -33.39 -18.54 2.99
N GLN A 171 -33.94 -18.13 1.85
CA GLN A 171 -34.65 -19.00 0.89
C GLN A 171 -33.93 -19.16 -0.45
N ALA A 172 -32.81 -18.48 -0.65
CA ALA A 172 -32.07 -18.57 -1.90
C ALA A 172 -31.36 -19.93 -2.04
N SER A 173 -31.35 -20.44 -3.27
CA SER A 173 -30.54 -21.58 -3.68
C SER A 173 -29.07 -21.17 -3.90
N GLN A 174 -28.19 -22.16 -4.00
CA GLN A 174 -26.77 -21.95 -4.30
C GLN A 174 -26.55 -21.30 -5.68
N ASP A 175 -27.32 -21.71 -6.68
CA ASP A 175 -27.24 -21.15 -8.04
C ASP A 175 -27.65 -19.66 -8.05
N GLU A 176 -28.68 -19.30 -7.28
CA GLU A 176 -29.10 -17.90 -7.13
C GLU A 176 -28.02 -17.07 -6.42
N PHE A 177 -27.35 -17.63 -5.42
CA PHE A 177 -26.22 -16.95 -4.77
C PHE A 177 -25.07 -16.68 -5.74
N LEU A 178 -24.70 -17.68 -6.56
CA LEU A 178 -23.68 -17.53 -7.60
C LEU A 178 -24.06 -16.48 -8.63
N GLN A 179 -25.34 -16.43 -9.04
CA GLN A 179 -25.82 -15.44 -9.99
C GLN A 179 -25.74 -14.00 -9.45
N LEU A 180 -26.09 -13.77 -8.17
CA LEU A 180 -25.91 -12.47 -7.53
C LEU A 180 -24.42 -12.10 -7.44
N SER A 181 -23.57 -13.03 -7.01
CA SER A 181 -22.13 -12.81 -6.87
C SER A 181 -21.47 -12.45 -8.22
N GLN A 182 -21.83 -13.14 -9.31
CA GLN A 182 -21.36 -12.80 -10.65
C GLN A 182 -21.82 -11.40 -11.08
N TRP A 183 -23.09 -11.05 -10.84
CA TRP A 183 -23.58 -9.72 -11.19
C TRP A 183 -22.84 -8.62 -10.43
N ILE A 184 -22.61 -8.80 -9.13
CA ILE A 184 -21.82 -7.86 -8.31
C ILE A 184 -20.40 -7.75 -8.88
N GLN A 185 -19.74 -8.85 -9.18
CA GLN A 185 -18.37 -8.86 -9.73
C GLN A 185 -18.29 -8.16 -11.10
N GLU A 186 -19.26 -8.38 -11.98
CA GLU A 186 -19.30 -7.75 -13.31
C GLU A 186 -19.50 -6.22 -13.23
N HIS A 187 -20.20 -5.72 -12.21
CA HIS A 187 -20.56 -4.31 -12.08
C HIS A 187 -19.76 -3.57 -10.99
N SER A 188 -18.99 -4.28 -10.15
CA SER A 188 -18.23 -3.71 -9.04
C SER A 188 -17.25 -2.64 -9.51
N ARG A 189 -16.56 -2.88 -10.64
CA ARG A 189 -15.61 -1.90 -11.21
C ARG A 189 -16.29 -0.57 -11.51
N GLN A 190 -17.46 -0.60 -12.14
CA GLN A 190 -18.22 0.62 -12.46
C GLN A 190 -18.69 1.35 -11.19
N PHE A 191 -19.19 0.61 -10.19
CA PHE A 191 -19.65 1.21 -8.93
C PHE A 191 -18.49 1.81 -8.14
N MET A 192 -17.35 1.12 -8.08
CA MET A 192 -16.15 1.59 -7.40
C MET A 192 -15.55 2.82 -8.09
N ASP A 193 -15.52 2.85 -9.43
CA ASP A 193 -15.03 4.01 -10.17
C ASP A 193 -15.88 5.26 -9.89
N GLN A 194 -17.22 5.10 -9.84
CA GLN A 194 -18.14 6.19 -9.54
C GLN A 194 -18.03 6.66 -8.08
N PHE A 195 -18.00 5.72 -7.14
CA PHE A 195 -17.83 6.02 -5.72
C PHE A 195 -16.50 6.72 -5.44
N ARG A 196 -15.41 6.23 -6.05
CA ARG A 196 -14.07 6.85 -5.97
C ARG A 196 -14.09 8.26 -6.51
N SER A 197 -14.70 8.49 -7.68
CA SER A 197 -14.84 9.82 -8.26
C SER A 197 -15.56 10.78 -7.32
N ASP A 198 -16.69 10.35 -6.74
CA ASP A 198 -17.48 11.21 -5.85
C ASP A 198 -16.75 11.53 -4.55
N ILE A 199 -16.04 10.56 -3.96
CA ILE A 199 -15.19 10.78 -2.79
C ILE A 199 -14.10 11.81 -3.09
N VAL A 200 -13.33 11.57 -4.16
CA VAL A 200 -12.21 12.43 -4.56
C VAL A 200 -12.68 13.87 -4.79
N HIS A 201 -13.81 14.08 -5.46
CA HIS A 201 -14.35 15.43 -5.70
C HIS A 201 -14.86 16.15 -4.44
N SER A 202 -15.17 15.42 -3.37
CA SER A 202 -15.72 16.00 -2.13
C SER A 202 -14.70 16.24 -1.05
N MET A 203 -13.50 15.68 -1.20
CA MET A 203 -12.40 15.93 -0.28
C MET A 203 -11.76 17.25 -0.71
N GLU A 204 -12.31 18.38 -0.25
CA GLU A 204 -11.44 19.54 -0.05
C GLU A 204 -10.29 19.06 0.83
N GLN A 205 -9.07 19.05 0.29
CA GLN A 205 -7.90 18.60 1.05
C GLN A 205 -7.89 19.41 2.36
N PRO A 206 -8.11 18.77 3.52
CA PRO A 206 -8.14 19.48 4.78
C PRO A 206 -6.81 20.23 4.88
N LYS A 207 -6.86 21.52 5.20
CA LYS A 207 -5.63 22.26 5.49
C LYS A 207 -4.92 21.51 6.60
N ARG A 208 -3.75 20.95 6.28
CA ARG A 208 -2.91 20.22 7.24
C ARG A 208 -2.81 21.07 8.51
N VAL A 209 -3.29 20.52 9.62
CA VAL A 209 -3.07 21.15 10.92
C VAL A 209 -1.57 21.09 11.15
N GLN A 210 -0.97 22.18 11.64
CA GLN A 210 0.46 22.19 11.92
C GLN A 210 0.73 21.22 13.08
N GLU A 211 1.13 20.00 12.73
CA GLU A 211 1.47 18.93 13.66
C GLU A 211 2.89 19.12 14.20
N ASP A 212 3.11 18.69 15.44
CA ASP A 212 4.46 18.58 15.98
C ASP A 212 5.12 17.33 15.38
N LEU A 213 6.05 17.53 14.45
CA LEU A 213 6.77 16.46 13.76
C LEU A 213 8.02 15.98 14.52
N SER A 214 8.33 16.58 15.68
CA SER A 214 9.49 16.18 16.49
C SER A 214 9.48 14.72 16.99
N PRO A 215 8.33 14.06 17.24
CA PRO A 215 8.29 12.66 17.64
C PRO A 215 8.92 11.70 16.63
N HIS A 216 8.86 12.01 15.33
CA HIS A 216 9.41 11.16 14.26
C HIS A 216 10.95 11.12 14.21
N ILE A 217 11.62 12.04 14.91
CA ILE A 217 13.09 12.14 14.81
C ILE A 217 13.78 10.98 15.52
N GLU A 218 13.29 10.59 16.69
CA GLU A 218 13.97 9.55 17.48
C GLU A 218 13.94 8.18 16.81
N PRO A 219 12.81 7.69 16.24
CA PRO A 219 12.77 6.44 15.50
C PRO A 219 13.61 6.47 14.22
N LEU A 220 13.68 7.61 13.51
CA LEU A 220 14.47 7.74 12.28
C LEU A 220 15.98 7.85 12.53
N ARG A 221 16.40 8.39 13.68
CA ARG A 221 17.81 8.72 13.99
C ARG A 221 18.80 7.56 13.72
N PRO A 222 18.51 6.28 14.05
CA PRO A 222 19.41 5.16 13.77
C PRO A 222 19.57 4.84 12.27
N LEU A 223 18.64 5.29 11.42
CA LEU A 223 18.62 5.03 9.99
C LEU A 223 19.31 6.13 9.18
N LEU A 224 19.45 7.32 9.76
CA LEU A 224 20.00 8.48 9.07
C LEU A 224 21.46 8.28 8.65
N VAL A 225 21.76 8.69 7.42
CA VAL A 225 23.12 8.78 6.89
C VAL A 225 23.92 9.80 7.72
N ALA A 226 25.21 9.51 7.92
CA ALA A 226 26.09 10.36 8.69
C ALA A 226 26.07 11.83 8.19
N GLY A 227 25.84 12.77 9.11
CA GLY A 227 25.81 14.20 8.83
C GLY A 227 24.43 14.77 8.48
N VAL A 228 23.40 13.94 8.34
CA VAL A 228 22.01 14.41 8.29
C VAL A 228 21.63 14.98 9.66
N THR A 229 21.00 16.16 9.67
CA THR A 229 20.57 16.85 10.91
C THR A 229 19.07 16.72 11.12
N ASP A 230 18.64 16.76 12.37
CA ASP A 230 17.23 16.72 12.76
C ASP A 230 16.42 17.82 12.04
N GLU A 231 16.98 19.03 11.88
CA GLU A 231 16.32 20.14 11.17
C GLU A 231 16.10 19.83 9.69
N ARG A 232 17.02 19.09 9.05
CA ARG A 232 16.88 18.71 7.64
C ARG A 232 15.75 17.70 7.46
N VAL A 233 15.62 16.75 8.39
CA VAL A 233 14.53 15.75 8.40
C VAL A 233 13.19 16.45 8.63
N LEU A 234 13.08 17.25 9.69
CA LEU A 234 11.85 17.98 10.02
C LEU A 234 11.39 18.89 8.89
N LYS A 235 12.34 19.59 8.24
CA LYS A 235 12.02 20.43 7.09
C LYS A 235 11.33 19.64 5.97
N LEU A 236 11.81 18.43 5.67
CA LEU A 236 11.26 17.61 4.58
C LEU A 236 9.91 16.98 4.97
N LEU A 237 9.73 16.59 6.24
CA LEU A 237 8.43 16.12 6.73
C LEU A 237 7.36 17.24 6.73
N ASP A 238 7.76 18.49 6.89
CA ASP A 238 6.88 19.66 6.82
C ASP A 238 6.67 20.19 5.37
N GLU A 239 7.45 19.72 4.40
CA GLU A 239 7.46 20.27 3.04
C GLU A 239 6.24 19.81 2.23
N GLN A 240 5.48 20.80 1.73
CA GLN A 240 4.37 20.60 0.78
C GLN A 240 4.87 20.88 -0.63
N ALA A 241 5.18 19.81 -1.37
CA ALA A 241 5.50 19.89 -2.79
C ALA A 241 4.24 19.76 -3.66
N VAL A 242 4.35 20.16 -4.93
CA VAL A 242 3.27 19.96 -5.92
C VAL A 242 3.09 18.47 -6.22
N PHE A 243 4.18 17.72 -6.20
CA PHE A 243 4.21 16.27 -6.38
C PHE A 243 4.89 15.66 -5.16
N ALA A 244 4.19 14.79 -4.44
CA ALA A 244 4.68 14.17 -3.22
C ALA A 244 5.97 13.36 -3.43
N GLU A 245 6.15 12.82 -4.64
CA GLU A 245 7.34 12.10 -5.09
C GLU A 245 8.60 12.98 -4.99
N GLU A 246 8.50 14.29 -5.20
CA GLU A 246 9.66 15.20 -5.10
C GLU A 246 10.17 15.29 -3.67
N THR A 247 9.26 15.45 -2.70
CA THR A 247 9.59 15.46 -1.28
C THR A 247 10.13 14.10 -0.84
N LEU A 248 9.48 13.01 -1.23
CA LEU A 248 9.93 11.65 -0.91
C LEU A 248 11.30 11.33 -1.52
N ALA A 249 11.54 11.72 -2.78
CA ALA A 249 12.84 11.57 -3.44
C ALA A 249 13.95 12.37 -2.74
N ALA A 250 13.61 13.50 -2.09
CA ALA A 250 14.55 14.26 -1.27
C ALA A 250 14.76 13.64 0.13
N PHE A 251 13.77 12.91 0.65
CA PHE A 251 13.81 12.23 1.95
C PHE A 251 14.59 10.91 1.91
N MET A 252 14.33 10.04 0.92
CA MET A 252 14.94 8.70 0.83
C MET A 252 16.49 8.69 0.95
N PRO A 253 17.24 9.61 0.32
CA PRO A 253 18.70 9.67 0.48
C PRO A 253 19.16 9.97 1.91
N LEU A 254 18.32 10.60 2.74
CA LEU A 254 18.67 10.86 4.15
C LEU A 254 18.83 9.58 4.96
N ILE A 255 18.16 8.50 4.57
CA ILE A 255 18.28 7.17 5.18
C ILE A 255 19.11 6.20 4.32
N GLY A 256 19.62 6.66 3.18
CA GLY A 256 20.47 5.88 2.27
C GLY A 256 19.70 5.09 1.20
N VAL A 257 18.39 5.25 1.10
CA VAL A 257 17.58 4.62 0.03
C VAL A 257 17.71 5.44 -1.27
N PRO A 258 17.90 4.80 -2.44
CA PRO A 258 17.97 5.52 -3.72
C PRO A 258 16.68 6.28 -4.05
N PRO A 259 16.76 7.54 -4.53
CA PRO A 259 15.59 8.40 -4.74
C PRO A 259 14.65 7.90 -5.86
N ILE A 260 15.14 7.05 -6.77
CA ILE A 260 14.33 6.47 -7.84
C ILE A 260 13.11 5.71 -7.33
N PHE A 261 13.18 5.15 -6.12
CA PHE A 261 12.07 4.43 -5.51
C PHE A 261 10.87 5.32 -5.16
N ALA A 262 11.04 6.64 -5.07
CA ALA A 262 9.93 7.57 -4.86
C ALA A 262 8.93 7.57 -6.04
N ASN A 263 9.35 7.13 -7.22
CA ASN A 263 8.54 7.08 -8.43
C ASN A 263 8.31 5.65 -8.94
N LEU A 264 8.75 4.64 -8.17
CA LEU A 264 8.79 3.26 -8.63
C LEU A 264 7.80 2.41 -7.83
N SER A 265 6.98 1.66 -8.55
CA SER A 265 6.18 0.57 -8.02
C SER A 265 6.46 -0.69 -8.85
N TYR A 266 5.96 -1.84 -8.40
CA TYR A 266 6.09 -3.09 -9.15
C TYR A 266 5.66 -2.91 -10.61
N ARG A 267 4.52 -2.24 -10.83
CA ARG A 267 3.98 -2.00 -12.17
C ARG A 267 4.85 -1.13 -13.05
N TYR A 268 5.43 -0.07 -12.49
CA TYR A 268 6.19 0.90 -13.27
C TYR A 268 7.62 0.47 -13.55
N LEU A 269 8.05 -0.69 -13.01
CA LEU A 269 9.41 -1.18 -13.25
C LEU A 269 9.71 -1.43 -14.72
N GLU A 270 8.73 -1.91 -15.49
CA GLU A 270 8.91 -2.16 -16.93
C GLU A 270 9.11 -0.88 -17.75
N GLU A 271 8.73 0.27 -17.20
CA GLU A 271 8.93 1.58 -17.83
C GLU A 271 10.35 2.12 -17.63
N ILE A 272 11.14 1.51 -16.74
CA ILE A 272 12.51 1.91 -16.42
C ILE A 272 13.50 0.88 -16.98
N THR A 273 14.51 1.37 -17.71
CA THR A 273 15.54 0.50 -18.25
C THR A 273 16.52 0.01 -17.17
N THR A 274 17.15 -1.14 -17.40
CA THR A 274 18.21 -1.65 -16.51
C THR A 274 19.37 -0.65 -16.36
N ASP A 275 19.69 0.11 -17.40
CA ASP A 275 20.76 1.12 -17.37
C ASP A 275 20.38 2.32 -16.49
N GLU A 276 19.11 2.75 -16.49
CA GLU A 276 18.61 3.81 -15.60
C GLU A 276 18.64 3.37 -14.14
N LEU A 277 18.18 2.15 -13.83
CA LEU A 277 18.31 1.58 -12.48
C LEU A 277 19.78 1.49 -12.04
N ALA A 278 20.66 1.03 -12.94
CA ALA A 278 22.08 0.89 -12.65
C ALA A 278 22.78 2.24 -12.44
N ALA A 279 22.33 3.31 -13.11
CA ALA A 279 22.83 4.67 -12.90
C ALA A 279 22.54 5.18 -11.48
N GLU A 280 21.42 4.73 -10.89
CA GLU A 280 21.04 4.98 -9.50
C GLU A 280 21.65 3.96 -8.52
N GLY A 281 22.54 3.08 -9.00
CA GLY A 281 23.18 2.03 -8.20
C GLY A 281 22.29 0.83 -7.90
N VAL A 282 21.07 0.77 -8.46
CA VAL A 282 20.10 -0.31 -8.24
C VAL A 282 20.31 -1.43 -9.25
N ARG A 283 20.32 -2.67 -8.76
CA ARG A 283 20.35 -3.88 -9.59
C ARG A 283 19.33 -4.87 -9.07
N MET A 284 18.40 -5.31 -9.92
CA MET A 284 17.46 -6.36 -9.53
C MET A 284 18.17 -7.71 -9.48
N GLN A 285 17.98 -8.44 -8.40
CA GLN A 285 18.56 -9.75 -8.16
C GLN A 285 17.58 -10.88 -8.44
N SER A 286 16.32 -10.71 -8.02
CA SER A 286 15.31 -11.74 -8.14
C SER A 286 13.96 -11.15 -8.52
N HIS A 287 13.14 -11.99 -9.17
CA HIS A 287 11.74 -11.77 -9.43
C HIS A 287 10.99 -12.98 -8.89
N LEU A 288 10.42 -12.82 -7.69
CA LEU A 288 9.70 -13.88 -7.01
C LEU A 288 8.23 -13.79 -7.41
N LYS A 289 7.61 -14.94 -7.70
CA LYS A 289 6.21 -15.02 -8.13
C LYS A 289 5.53 -16.16 -7.39
N TYR A 290 4.33 -15.90 -6.91
CA TYR A 290 3.56 -16.84 -6.14
C TYR A 290 2.09 -16.81 -6.53
N LYS A 291 1.41 -17.92 -6.23
CA LYS A 291 -0.05 -18.02 -6.27
C LYS A 291 -0.61 -18.66 -5.02
N THR A 292 -1.85 -18.35 -4.67
CA THR A 292 -2.59 -19.03 -3.60
C THR A 292 -3.98 -19.45 -4.08
N ASP A 293 -4.46 -20.60 -3.59
CA ASP A 293 -5.84 -21.05 -3.76
C ASP A 293 -6.71 -20.66 -2.54
N MET A 294 -6.11 -20.02 -1.53
CA MET A 294 -6.83 -19.56 -0.34
C MET A 294 -7.75 -18.40 -0.71
N PRO A 295 -8.96 -18.33 -0.13
CA PRO A 295 -9.81 -17.16 -0.28
C PRO A 295 -9.08 -15.93 0.27
N LEU A 296 -8.98 -14.88 -0.54
CA LEU A 296 -8.51 -13.57 -0.13
C LEU A 296 -9.59 -12.95 0.76
N PHE A 297 -9.19 -12.47 1.94
CA PHE A 297 -10.08 -11.82 2.90
C PHE A 297 -10.01 -10.30 2.77
#